data_AF-A0A7J9JSZ7-F1
#
_entry.id   AF-A0A7J9JSZ7-F1
#
_cell.length_a   1.000
_cell.length_b   1.000
_cell.length_c   1.000
_cell.angle_alpha   90.00
_cell.angle_beta   90.00
_cell.angle_gamma   90.00
#
_symmetry.space_group_name_H-M   'P 1'
#
loop_
_entity.id
_entity.type
_entity.pdbx_description
1 polymer ?
#
loop_
_entity_poly.entity_id
_entity_poly.type
_entity_poly.pdbx_seq_one_letter_code
_entity_poly.pdbx_strand_id
1 'polypeptide(L)'
;MALPNQLCFALVIFLSIFSLSSLPASAIFPKVNVSLPGHLSKLVENLCNDNVVENRKFCLKALSTHKAIATRDSTQLGTLIMKLGAANVKATLNVYDEITKKPGSPQALKALNCCVETYKYAILSFEMVSSELVEGPQTANYDVAVIGPEIANCEKELIDAKVKNPRLLARNQFMKYYIEMGYEITSTLELENPNEY
;
A
#
# COMPACT_ATOMS: atom_id res chain seq x y z
N MET A 1 3.94 -26.79 -7.52
CA MET A 1 4.00 -25.53 -8.29
C MET A 1 5.33 -24.88 -7.94
N ALA A 2 6.19 -24.63 -8.93
CA ALA A 2 7.53 -24.13 -8.70
C ALA A 2 7.50 -22.63 -8.34
N LEU A 3 8.12 -22.27 -7.22
CA LEU A 3 8.28 -20.90 -6.75
C LEU A 3 9.17 -20.13 -7.75
N PRO A 4 8.69 -19.10 -8.46
CA PRO A 4 9.52 -18.36 -9.41
C PRO A 4 10.50 -17.46 -8.66
N ASN A 5 11.80 -17.61 -8.95
CA ASN A 5 12.91 -16.73 -8.56
C ASN A 5 13.06 -16.37 -7.07
N GLN A 6 13.81 -17.21 -6.35
CA GLN A 6 14.34 -16.98 -5.00
C GLN A 6 15.35 -15.81 -4.87
N LEU A 7 15.44 -14.93 -5.86
CA LEU A 7 16.36 -13.77 -5.88
C LEU A 7 15.66 -12.44 -5.59
N CYS A 8 14.32 -12.37 -5.62
CA CYS A 8 13.57 -11.15 -5.32
C CYS A 8 13.11 -11.09 -3.86
N PHE A 9 12.83 -12.23 -3.24
CA PHE A 9 12.38 -12.33 -1.85
C PHE A 9 13.59 -12.49 -0.92
N ALA A 10 14.22 -11.39 -0.53
CA ALA A 10 15.12 -11.42 0.61
C ALA A 10 14.26 -11.45 1.89
N LEU A 11 14.24 -12.59 2.59
CA LEU A 11 13.68 -12.69 3.95
C LEU A 11 14.46 -11.74 4.86
N VAL A 12 13.97 -10.50 5.04
CA VAL A 12 14.56 -9.56 5.99
C VAL A 12 13.97 -9.82 7.37
N ILE A 13 14.72 -10.54 8.19
CA ILE A 13 14.49 -10.63 9.63
C ILE A 13 14.85 -9.27 10.22
N PHE A 14 13.86 -8.44 10.57
CA PHE A 14 14.11 -7.16 11.23
C PHE A 14 14.16 -7.33 12.75
N LEU A 15 15.34 -7.11 13.33
CA LEU A 15 15.49 -6.67 14.71
C LEU A 15 15.28 -5.16 14.74
N SER A 16 14.11 -4.73 15.21
CA SER A 16 13.71 -3.33 15.30
C SER A 16 14.57 -2.58 16.33
N ILE A 17 15.42 -1.66 15.87
CA ILE A 17 15.97 -0.59 16.71
C ILE A 17 15.55 0.73 16.08
N PHE A 18 14.52 1.35 16.65
CA PHE A 18 14.05 2.68 16.27
C PHE A 18 15.14 3.72 16.56
N SER A 19 15.64 4.39 15.53
CA SER A 19 16.35 5.66 15.66
C SER A 19 15.60 6.73 14.88
N LEU A 20 14.82 7.54 15.58
CA LEU A 20 14.17 8.72 15.01
C LEU A 20 15.21 9.81 14.78
N SER A 21 15.38 10.23 13.53
CA SER A 21 15.96 11.52 13.19
C SER A 21 15.06 12.22 12.16
N SER A 22 14.29 13.20 12.64
CA SER A 22 13.46 14.06 11.79
C SER A 22 14.31 15.22 11.24
N LEU A 23 14.35 15.39 9.92
CA LEU A 23 14.66 16.66 9.28
C LEU A 23 13.43 17.19 8.53
N PRO A 24 13.11 18.49 8.61
CA PRO A 24 11.97 19.05 7.91
C PRO A 24 12.37 19.46 6.48
N ALA A 25 11.57 19.06 5.49
CA ALA A 25 11.61 19.65 4.16
C ALA A 25 10.25 20.31 3.88
N SER A 26 10.21 21.63 4.06
CA SER A 26 9.04 22.46 3.76
C SER A 26 8.84 22.57 2.25
N ALA A 27 7.90 21.81 1.70
CA ALA A 27 7.42 22.00 0.33
C ALA A 27 6.09 22.78 0.34
N ILE A 28 6.12 24.01 -0.19
CA ILE A 28 4.94 24.84 -0.39
C ILE A 28 4.19 24.32 -1.62
N PHE A 29 3.08 23.62 -1.40
CA PHE A 29 2.15 23.22 -2.47
C PHE A 29 0.99 24.23 -2.59
N PRO A 30 0.56 24.58 -3.80
CA PRO A 30 -0.57 25.48 -4.00
C PRO A 30 -1.86 24.84 -3.45
N LYS A 31 -2.54 25.59 -2.59
CA LYS A 31 -3.75 25.18 -1.88
C LYS A 31 -4.95 25.24 -2.83
N VAL A 32 -5.19 24.16 -3.57
CA VAL A 32 -6.47 23.97 -4.28
C VAL A 32 -7.49 23.49 -3.24
N ASN A 33 -8.42 24.36 -2.86
CA ASN A 33 -9.56 24.02 -2.02
C ASN A 33 -10.56 23.21 -2.86
N VAL A 34 -10.39 21.88 -2.87
CA VAL A 34 -11.47 20.97 -3.26
C VAL A 34 -12.39 20.86 -2.05
N SER A 35 -13.62 21.36 -2.18
CA SER A 35 -14.66 21.17 -1.17
C SER A 35 -14.96 19.66 -1.07
N LEU A 36 -14.73 19.08 0.12
CA LEU A 36 -15.01 17.69 0.41
C LEU A 36 -16.55 17.52 0.50
N PRO A 37 -17.16 16.60 -0.26
CA PRO A 37 -18.61 16.42 -0.24
C PRO A 37 -19.04 15.64 1.01
N GLY A 38 -20.00 16.18 1.76
CA GLY A 38 -20.68 15.48 2.87
C GLY A 38 -19.80 15.23 4.11
N HIS A 39 -20.42 15.21 5.29
CA HIS A 39 -19.71 14.84 6.52
C HIS A 39 -19.11 13.43 6.34
N LEU A 40 -17.79 13.29 6.44
CA LEU A 40 -17.11 11.99 6.40
C LEU A 40 -17.69 11.07 7.48
N SER A 41 -17.62 9.75 7.26
CA SER A 41 -17.94 8.84 8.36
C SER A 41 -16.89 8.97 9.46
N LYS A 42 -17.31 8.87 10.72
CA LYS A 42 -16.39 8.83 11.87
C LYS A 42 -15.36 7.70 11.72
N LEU A 43 -15.75 6.61 11.08
CA LEU A 43 -14.86 5.50 10.75
C LEU A 43 -13.73 5.94 9.80
N VAL A 44 -14.04 6.66 8.72
CA VAL A 44 -13.03 7.20 7.80
C VAL A 44 -12.17 8.27 8.49
N GLU A 45 -12.76 9.11 9.33
CA GLU A 45 -12.01 10.12 10.09
C GLU A 45 -11.00 9.49 11.06
N ASN A 46 -11.40 8.44 11.77
CA ASN A 46 -10.54 7.70 12.69
C ASN A 46 -9.41 6.98 11.94
N LEU A 47 -9.74 6.29 10.84
CA LEU A 47 -8.75 5.58 10.01
C LEU A 47 -7.72 6.55 9.42
N CYS A 48 -8.17 7.69 8.87
CA CYS A 48 -7.30 8.67 8.26
C CYS A 48 -6.70 9.67 9.25
N ASN A 49 -6.67 9.36 10.54
CA ASN A 49 -6.04 10.21 11.54
C ASN A 49 -4.51 10.28 11.29
N ASP A 50 -3.90 11.45 11.49
CA ASP A 50 -2.48 11.71 11.24
C ASP A 50 -1.55 10.86 12.14
N ASN A 51 -2.07 10.27 13.21
CA ASN A 51 -1.35 9.33 14.08
C ASN A 51 -1.42 7.86 13.60
N VAL A 52 -2.19 7.58 12.55
CA VAL A 52 -2.57 6.22 12.12
C VAL A 52 -2.08 5.95 10.69
N VAL A 53 -2.35 6.87 9.76
CA VAL A 53 -1.85 6.79 8.37
C VAL A 53 -0.95 7.99 8.08
N GLU A 54 0.24 7.77 7.51
CA GLU A 54 1.26 8.81 7.33
C GLU A 54 0.72 9.99 6.51
N ASN A 55 -0.11 9.71 5.51
CA ASN A 55 -0.67 10.72 4.62
C ASN A 55 -2.20 10.79 4.71
N ARG A 56 -2.70 11.45 5.76
CA ARG A 56 -4.12 11.75 5.93
C ARG A 56 -4.78 12.35 4.70
N LYS A 57 -4.12 13.28 4.03
CA LYS A 57 -4.68 13.97 2.86
C LYS A 57 -4.94 13.00 1.71
N PHE A 58 -4.02 12.04 1.50
CA PHE A 58 -4.19 10.95 0.57
C PHE A 58 -5.31 10.01 1.03
N CYS A 59 -5.30 9.57 2.28
CA CYS A 59 -6.31 8.67 2.85
C CYS A 59 -7.73 9.22 2.67
N LEU A 60 -7.96 10.48 3.09
CA LEU A 60 -9.25 11.15 2.94
C LEU A 60 -9.67 11.25 1.47
N LYS A 61 -8.74 11.58 0.58
CA LYS A 61 -9.02 11.68 -0.86
C LYS A 61 -9.38 10.33 -1.46
N ALA A 62 -8.65 9.26 -1.11
CA ALA A 62 -8.92 7.91 -1.57
C ALA A 62 -10.30 7.42 -1.10
N LEU A 63 -10.72 7.83 0.11
CA LEU A 63 -11.98 7.46 0.73
C LEU A 63 -13.10 8.51 0.55
N SER A 64 -12.94 9.48 -0.34
CA SER A 64 -13.98 10.48 -0.66
C SER A 64 -15.08 9.92 -1.59
N THR A 65 -15.35 8.62 -1.53
CA THR A 65 -16.39 7.98 -2.36
C THR A 65 -17.71 7.90 -1.59
N HIS A 66 -18.85 7.94 -2.29
CA HIS A 66 -20.16 7.77 -1.67
C HIS A 66 -20.25 6.51 -0.80
N LYS A 67 -19.64 5.41 -1.26
CA LYS A 67 -19.61 4.14 -0.52
C LYS A 67 -18.82 4.24 0.79
N ALA A 68 -17.64 4.87 0.77
CA ALA A 68 -16.82 5.06 1.97
C ALA A 68 -17.46 6.04 2.98
N ILE A 69 -18.14 7.09 2.50
CA ILE A 69 -18.80 8.08 3.35
C ILE A 69 -20.06 7.50 4.01
N ALA A 70 -20.79 6.66 3.28
CA ALA A 70 -22.03 6.05 3.77
C ALA A 70 -21.77 4.87 4.73
N THR A 71 -20.68 4.13 4.56
CA THR A 71 -20.44 2.95 5.40
C THR A 71 -20.20 3.32 6.86
N ARG A 72 -20.73 2.48 7.75
CA ARG A 72 -20.46 2.45 9.20
C ARG A 72 -19.84 1.12 9.62
N ASP A 73 -19.61 0.25 8.65
CA ASP A 73 -19.19 -1.13 8.79
C ASP A 73 -17.71 -1.21 8.37
N SER A 74 -16.88 -1.62 9.33
CA SER A 74 -15.42 -1.74 9.19
C SER A 74 -15.03 -2.77 8.14
N THR A 75 -15.77 -3.86 8.00
CA THR A 75 -15.53 -4.90 6.98
C THR A 75 -15.79 -4.33 5.59
N GLN A 76 -16.90 -3.63 5.38
CA GLN A 76 -17.23 -3.01 4.10
C GLN A 76 -16.21 -1.92 3.71
N LEU A 77 -15.72 -1.15 4.69
CA LEU A 77 -14.66 -0.18 4.47
C LEU A 77 -13.34 -0.88 4.13
N GLY A 78 -12.98 -1.95 4.85
CA GLY A 78 -11.80 -2.77 4.58
C GLY A 78 -11.83 -3.36 3.19
N THR A 79 -12.95 -4.00 2.78
CA THR A 79 -13.13 -4.51 1.43
C THR A 79 -12.96 -3.43 0.37
N LEU A 80 -13.43 -2.21 0.63
CA LEU A 80 -13.25 -1.09 -0.29
C LEU A 80 -11.77 -0.67 -0.39
N ILE A 81 -11.07 -0.56 0.74
CA ILE A 81 -9.64 -0.22 0.80
C ILE A 81 -8.82 -1.24 0.02
N MET A 82 -9.04 -2.54 0.24
CA MET A 82 -8.32 -3.60 -0.49
C MET A 82 -8.56 -3.53 -1.99
N LYS A 83 -9.79 -3.26 -2.43
CA LYS A 83 -10.12 -3.08 -3.85
C LYS A 83 -9.43 -1.86 -4.46
N LEU A 84 -9.36 -0.74 -3.72
CA LEU A 84 -8.63 0.45 -4.16
C LEU A 84 -7.11 0.18 -4.22
N GLY A 85 -6.57 -0.55 -3.25
CA GLY A 85 -5.18 -1.03 -3.23
C GLY A 85 -4.86 -1.89 -4.46
N ALA A 86 -5.65 -2.93 -4.72
CA ALA A 86 -5.50 -3.79 -5.90
C ALA A 86 -5.58 -3.00 -7.22
N ALA A 87 -6.50 -2.03 -7.32
CA ALA A 87 -6.59 -1.16 -8.49
C ALA A 87 -5.34 -0.27 -8.66
N ASN A 88 -4.82 0.30 -7.58
CA ASN A 88 -3.58 1.08 -7.60
C ASN A 88 -2.37 0.23 -7.98
N VAL A 89 -2.29 -0.99 -7.46
CA VAL A 89 -1.26 -1.96 -7.82
C VAL A 89 -1.30 -2.27 -9.31
N LYS A 90 -2.47 -2.64 -9.86
CA LYS A 90 -2.64 -2.93 -11.30
C LYS A 90 -2.22 -1.73 -12.16
N ALA A 91 -2.64 -0.53 -11.77
CA ALA A 91 -2.25 0.69 -12.46
C ALA A 91 -0.74 0.97 -12.37
N THR A 92 -0.08 0.54 -11.30
CA THR A 92 1.37 0.68 -11.12
C THR A 92 2.15 -0.36 -11.91
N LEU A 93 1.71 -1.62 -11.89
CA LEU A 93 2.28 -2.70 -12.70
C LEU A 93 2.31 -2.33 -14.19
N ASN A 94 1.22 -1.74 -14.71
CA ASN A 94 1.18 -1.24 -16.08
C ASN A 94 2.30 -0.21 -16.37
N VAL A 95 2.65 0.65 -15.40
CA VAL A 95 3.75 1.61 -15.56
C VAL A 95 5.11 0.89 -15.59
N TYR A 96 5.30 -0.13 -14.76
CA TYR A 96 6.50 -0.97 -14.83
C TYR A 96 6.61 -1.67 -16.18
N ASP A 97 5.52 -2.27 -16.68
CA ASP A 97 5.47 -2.93 -17.99
C ASP A 97 5.75 -1.97 -19.16
N GLU A 98 5.32 -0.72 -19.07
CA GLU A 98 5.67 0.32 -20.05
C GLU A 98 7.16 0.66 -20.03
N ILE A 99 7.79 0.68 -18.84
CA ILE A 99 9.18 1.07 -18.66
C ILE A 99 10.13 -0.07 -19.02
N THR A 100 9.79 -1.32 -18.69
CA THR A 100 10.60 -2.52 -19.00
C THR A 100 10.76 -2.75 -20.49
N LYS A 101 9.81 -2.28 -21.31
CA LYS A 101 9.90 -2.35 -22.78
C LYS A 101 10.92 -1.37 -23.38
N LYS A 102 11.37 -0.38 -22.62
CA LYS A 102 12.34 0.61 -23.11
C LYS A 102 13.76 0.04 -22.98
N PRO A 103 14.67 0.35 -23.93
CA PRO A 103 16.07 -0.02 -23.79
C PRO A 103 16.67 0.53 -22.48
N GLY A 104 17.42 -0.31 -21.78
CA GLY A 104 18.07 0.02 -20.52
C GLY A 104 19.27 -0.89 -20.26
N SER A 105 20.00 -0.64 -19.18
CA SER A 105 21.08 -1.55 -18.78
C SER A 105 20.50 -2.88 -18.30
N PRO A 106 21.24 -4.01 -18.41
CA PRO A 106 20.80 -5.29 -17.86
C PRO A 106 20.48 -5.22 -16.36
N GLN A 107 21.23 -4.41 -15.61
CA GLN A 107 20.99 -4.17 -14.18
C GLN A 107 19.67 -3.44 -13.93
N ALA A 108 19.37 -2.40 -14.72
CA ALA A 108 18.10 -1.68 -14.63
C ALA A 108 16.92 -2.60 -14.96
N LEU A 109 17.05 -3.42 -16.01
CA LEU A 109 16.01 -4.38 -16.38
C LEU A 109 15.78 -5.43 -15.29
N LYS A 110 16.85 -5.93 -14.65
CA LYS A 110 16.73 -6.85 -13.50
C LYS A 110 15.96 -6.20 -12.35
N ALA A 111 16.29 -4.97 -11.96
CA ALA A 111 15.60 -4.26 -10.88
C ALA A 111 14.12 -3.99 -11.22
N LEU A 112 13.83 -3.58 -12.46
CA LEU A 112 12.44 -3.37 -12.91
C LEU A 112 11.63 -4.67 -12.88
N ASN A 113 12.21 -5.79 -13.30
CA ASN A 113 11.55 -7.10 -13.26
C ASN A 113 11.33 -7.60 -11.83
N CYS A 114 12.24 -7.31 -10.90
CA CYS A 114 12.03 -7.57 -9.47
C CYS A 114 10.75 -6.87 -8.98
N CYS A 115 10.62 -5.58 -9.28
CA CYS A 115 9.42 -4.82 -8.96
C CYS A 115 8.15 -5.35 -9.64
N VAL A 116 8.23 -5.79 -10.90
CA VAL A 116 7.08 -6.41 -11.60
C VAL A 116 6.54 -7.61 -10.83
N GLU A 117 7.42 -8.51 -10.37
CA GLU A 117 7.00 -9.68 -9.59
C GLU A 117 6.44 -9.30 -8.22
N THR A 118 7.07 -8.35 -7.52
CA THR A 118 6.53 -7.77 -6.29
C THR A 118 5.11 -7.22 -6.48
N TYR A 119 4.87 -6.48 -7.57
CA TYR A 119 3.54 -5.93 -7.83
C TYR A 119 2.52 -6.99 -8.23
N LYS A 120 2.91 -8.06 -8.94
CA LYS A 120 2.01 -9.21 -9.17
C LYS A 120 1.61 -9.89 -7.86
N TYR A 121 2.58 -10.11 -6.97
CA TYR A 121 2.31 -10.63 -5.63
C TYR A 121 1.33 -9.72 -4.88
N ALA A 122 1.57 -8.41 -4.87
CA ALA A 122 0.71 -7.44 -4.21
C ALA A 122 -0.74 -7.40 -4.75
N ILE A 123 -0.97 -7.68 -6.04
CA ILE A 123 -2.34 -7.83 -6.58
C ILE A 123 -3.03 -8.98 -5.87
N LEU A 124 -2.39 -10.14 -5.85
CA LEU A 124 -2.95 -11.36 -5.30
C LEU A 124 -3.23 -11.19 -3.80
N SER A 125 -2.30 -10.61 -3.04
CA SER A 125 -2.49 -10.35 -1.61
C SER A 125 -3.68 -9.42 -1.36
N PHE A 126 -3.80 -8.29 -2.06
CA PHE A 126 -4.96 -7.41 -1.85
C PHE A 126 -6.29 -8.06 -2.25
N GLU A 127 -6.32 -8.85 -3.32
CA GLU A 127 -7.54 -9.53 -3.75
C GLU A 127 -7.95 -10.62 -2.75
N MET A 128 -7.00 -11.41 -2.26
CA MET A 128 -7.18 -12.45 -1.25
C MET A 128 -7.66 -11.87 0.08
N VAL A 129 -6.97 -10.86 0.59
CA VAL A 129 -7.34 -10.18 1.83
C VAL A 129 -8.76 -9.62 1.71
N SER A 130 -9.15 -9.07 0.56
CA SER A 130 -10.51 -8.56 0.35
C SER A 130 -11.62 -9.59 0.60
N SER A 131 -11.35 -10.89 0.39
CA SER A 131 -12.26 -11.99 0.73
C SER A 131 -12.13 -12.51 2.15
N GLU A 132 -10.94 -12.46 2.75
CA GLU A 132 -10.64 -13.07 4.05
C GLU A 132 -10.93 -12.17 5.25
N LEU A 133 -11.24 -10.88 5.04
CA LEU A 133 -11.57 -9.92 6.11
C LEU A 133 -12.65 -10.39 7.09
N VAL A 134 -13.53 -11.31 6.66
CA VAL A 134 -14.60 -11.89 7.50
C VAL A 134 -14.16 -13.19 8.17
N GLU A 135 -13.23 -13.94 7.56
CA GLU A 135 -12.83 -15.27 8.02
C GLU A 135 -11.72 -15.20 9.06
N GLY A 136 -10.83 -14.20 8.95
CA GLY A 136 -9.71 -14.06 9.88
C GLY A 136 -9.02 -12.70 9.74
N PRO A 137 -9.49 -11.66 10.45
CA PRO A 137 -8.88 -10.33 10.43
C PRO A 137 -7.37 -10.30 10.70
N GLN A 138 -6.87 -11.21 11.55
CA GLN A 138 -5.43 -11.34 11.85
C GLN A 138 -4.61 -11.86 10.67
N THR A 139 -5.12 -12.88 9.96
CA THR A 139 -4.47 -13.39 8.75
C THR A 139 -4.47 -12.31 7.68
N ALA A 140 -5.61 -11.65 7.48
CA ALA A 140 -5.76 -10.51 6.60
C ALA A 140 -4.76 -9.37 6.92
N ASN A 141 -4.54 -9.09 8.20
CA ASN A 141 -3.57 -8.10 8.66
C ASN A 141 -2.15 -8.47 8.29
N TYR A 142 -1.74 -9.69 8.62
CA TYR A 142 -0.42 -10.22 8.29
C TYR A 142 -0.17 -10.17 6.78
N ASP A 143 -1.14 -10.61 5.97
CA ASP A 143 -0.99 -10.66 4.51
C ASP A 143 -0.89 -9.28 3.86
N VAL A 144 -1.54 -8.25 4.42
CA VAL A 144 -1.31 -6.86 4.00
C VAL A 144 0.05 -6.35 4.45
N ALA A 145 0.44 -6.64 5.69
CA ALA A 145 1.68 -6.15 6.28
C ALA A 145 2.92 -6.64 5.51
N VAL A 146 2.91 -7.89 5.03
CA VAL A 146 4.02 -8.50 4.28
C VAL A 146 4.26 -7.80 2.93
N ILE A 147 3.26 -7.11 2.37
CA ILE A 147 3.44 -6.35 1.11
C ILE A 147 4.42 -5.18 1.29
N GLY A 148 4.47 -4.58 2.48
CA GLY A 148 5.32 -3.42 2.79
C GLY A 148 6.82 -3.68 2.54
N PRO A 149 7.41 -4.70 3.20
CA PRO A 149 8.78 -5.12 2.96
C PRO A 149 9.10 -5.42 1.49
N GLU A 150 8.19 -6.06 0.76
CA GLU A 150 8.39 -6.38 -0.66
C GLU A 150 8.50 -5.11 -1.52
N ILE A 151 7.65 -4.12 -1.28
CA ILE A 151 7.70 -2.82 -1.97
C ILE A 151 8.98 -2.06 -1.62
N ALA A 152 9.43 -2.11 -0.36
CA ALA A 152 10.68 -1.50 0.07
C ALA A 152 11.89 -2.15 -0.62
N ASN A 153 11.87 -3.47 -0.80
CA ASN A 153 12.91 -4.19 -1.52
C ASN A 153 12.94 -3.81 -3.01
N CYS A 154 11.78 -3.72 -3.66
CA CYS A 154 11.68 -3.20 -5.02
C CYS A 154 12.29 -1.78 -5.15
N GLU A 155 11.96 -0.86 -4.24
CA GLU A 155 12.54 0.49 -4.23
C GLU A 155 14.07 0.48 -4.08
N LYS A 156 14.58 -0.36 -3.18
CA LYS A 156 16.02 -0.55 -2.98
C LYS A 156 16.71 -1.01 -4.26
N GLU A 157 16.18 -2.03 -4.93
CA GLU A 157 16.73 -2.53 -6.20
C GLU A 157 16.75 -1.45 -7.29
N LEU A 158 15.70 -0.62 -7.39
CA LEU A 158 15.69 0.51 -8.32
C LEU A 158 16.77 1.54 -8.01
N ILE A 159 16.98 1.86 -6.73
CA ILE A 159 18.01 2.79 -6.27
C ILE A 159 19.40 2.23 -6.59
N ASP A 160 19.66 0.98 -6.23
CA ASP A 160 20.95 0.30 -6.43
C ASP A 160 21.28 0.15 -7.93
N ALA A 161 20.26 -0.06 -8.77
CA ALA A 161 20.37 -0.04 -10.24
C ALA A 161 20.38 1.36 -10.86
N LYS A 162 20.32 2.42 -10.05
CA LYS A 162 20.31 3.84 -10.47
C LYS A 162 19.13 4.17 -11.41
N VAL A 163 18.00 3.48 -11.27
CA VAL A 163 16.77 3.74 -12.02
C VAL A 163 16.08 4.96 -11.42
N LYS A 164 16.27 6.13 -12.04
CA LYS A 164 15.61 7.37 -11.62
C LYS A 164 14.35 7.61 -12.44
N ASN A 165 13.20 7.25 -11.89
CA ASN A 165 11.91 7.54 -12.51
C ASN A 165 10.93 8.11 -11.47
N PRO A 166 10.66 9.44 -11.49
CA PRO A 166 9.74 10.07 -10.54
C PRO A 166 8.33 9.48 -10.55
N ARG A 167 7.86 8.97 -11.70
CA ARG A 167 6.55 8.31 -11.80
C ARG A 167 6.54 7.00 -11.02
N LEU A 168 7.62 6.23 -11.03
CA LEU A 168 7.73 5.00 -10.23
C LEU A 168 7.79 5.30 -8.73
N LEU A 169 8.61 6.27 -8.33
CA LEU A 169 8.72 6.68 -6.92
C LEU A 169 7.37 7.13 -6.35
N ALA A 170 6.62 7.96 -7.08
CA ALA A 170 5.30 8.40 -6.64
C ALA A 170 4.30 7.23 -6.53
N ARG A 171 4.35 6.27 -7.46
CA ARG A 171 3.47 5.10 -7.44
C ARG A 171 3.79 4.14 -6.29
N ASN A 172 5.08 3.90 -6.03
CA ASN A 172 5.52 3.10 -4.88
C ASN A 172 5.11 3.78 -3.57
N GLN A 173 5.15 5.11 -3.48
CA GLN A 173 4.65 5.82 -2.31
C GLN A 173 3.14 5.66 -2.12
N PHE A 174 2.34 5.77 -3.20
CA PHE A 174 0.89 5.52 -3.08
C PHE A 174 0.59 4.10 -2.64
N MET A 175 1.42 3.14 -3.03
CA MET A 175 1.30 1.76 -2.58
C MET A 175 1.47 1.63 -1.07
N LYS A 176 2.48 2.28 -0.49
CA LYS A 176 2.69 2.31 0.98
C LYS A 176 1.47 2.85 1.72
N TYR A 177 0.85 3.92 1.22
CA TYR A 177 -0.37 4.47 1.84
C TYR A 177 -1.55 3.50 1.81
N TYR A 178 -1.71 2.70 0.75
CA TYR A 178 -2.75 1.67 0.72
C TYR A 178 -2.44 0.49 1.66
N ILE A 179 -1.16 0.14 1.83
CA ILE A 179 -0.72 -0.88 2.80
C ILE A 179 -1.02 -0.41 4.23
N GLU A 180 -0.66 0.83 4.57
CA GLU A 180 -0.97 1.44 5.88
C GLU A 180 -2.48 1.46 6.14
N MET A 181 -3.26 1.99 5.19
CA MET A 181 -4.73 1.99 5.33
C MET A 181 -5.29 0.58 5.50
N GLY A 182 -4.72 -0.40 4.79
CA GLY A 182 -5.12 -1.81 4.86
C GLY A 182 -4.78 -2.45 6.21
N TYR A 183 -3.58 -2.23 6.70
CA TYR A 183 -3.12 -2.71 8.01
C TYR A 183 -3.95 -2.13 9.17
N GLU A 184 -4.29 -0.85 9.09
CA GLU A 184 -5.06 -0.18 10.15
C GLU A 184 -6.52 -0.63 10.19
N ILE A 185 -7.15 -0.84 9.03
CA ILE A 185 -8.53 -1.33 9.00
C ILE A 185 -8.62 -2.81 9.41
N THR A 186 -7.63 -3.65 9.10
CA THR A 186 -7.56 -5.03 9.60
C THR A 186 -7.32 -5.06 11.11
N SER A 187 -6.45 -4.20 11.63
CA SER A 187 -6.22 -4.06 13.08
C SER A 187 -7.49 -3.63 13.82
N THR A 188 -8.27 -2.74 13.22
CA THR A 188 -9.58 -2.33 13.77
C THR A 188 -10.55 -3.53 13.84
N LEU A 189 -10.60 -4.35 12.80
CA LEU A 189 -11.46 -5.54 12.74
C LEU A 189 -11.06 -6.63 13.75
N GLU A 190 -9.77 -6.81 14.02
CA GLU A 190 -9.29 -7.70 15.08
C GLU A 190 -9.80 -7.29 16.46
N LEU A 191 -9.80 -5.99 16.75
CA LEU A 191 -10.30 -5.44 18.02
C LEU A 191 -11.82 -5.52 18.15
N GLU A 192 -12.54 -5.48 17.02
CA GLU A 192 -14.00 -5.65 16.99
C GLU A 192 -14.43 -7.11 17.22
N ASN A 193 -13.60 -8.09 16.81
CA ASN A 193 -13.89 -9.52 16.90
C ASN A 193 -12.86 -10.31 17.73
N PRO A 194 -12.65 -10.01 19.02
CA PRO A 194 -11.57 -10.61 19.82
C PRO A 194 -11.77 -12.09 20.19
N ASN A 195 -12.95 -12.68 19.89
CA ASN A 195 -13.38 -13.98 20.44
C ASN A 195 -13.69 -15.06 19.38
N GLU A 196 -13.31 -14.89 18.10
CA GLU A 196 -13.50 -15.94 17.07
C GLU A 196 -12.35 -16.97 17.08
N TYR A 197 -12.11 -17.58 18.25
CA TYR A 197 -11.13 -18.66 18.47
C TYR A 197 -11.76 -19.88 19.14
#